data_AF-A0A699ZLT8-F1
#
_entry.id   AF-A0A699ZLT8-F1
#
_cell.length_a   1.000
_cell.length_b   1.000
_cell.length_c   1.000
_cell.angle_alpha   90.00
_cell.angle_beta   90.00
_cell.angle_gamma   90.00
#
_symmetry.space_group_name_H-M   'P 1'
#
loop_
_entity.id
_entity.type
_entity.pdbx_description
1 polymer ?
#
loop_
_entity_poly.entity_id
_entity_poly.type
_entity_poly.pdbx_seq_one_letter_code
_entity_poly.pdbx_strand_id
1 'polypeptide(L)'
;MFADPTPRSLFAGAQAKHAVYIDRLQLISQRLRRNRSFQQNYQLLSSNCEGSSGQLTDLQSLRGVVGASRIVMGCISRAEDGRRLMLEDTSGSVPLDISQAETTAGFFTVGSVVT
;
A
#
# COMPACT_ATOMS: atom_id res chain seq x y z
N MET A 1 -19.03 -6.55 -9.30
CA MET A 1 -18.37 -7.60 -8.51
C MET A 1 -19.16 -8.86 -8.75
N PHE A 2 -18.74 -9.68 -9.72
CA PHE A 2 -19.40 -10.96 -9.95
C PHE A 2 -19.02 -11.87 -8.79
N ALA A 3 -20.00 -12.33 -8.02
CA ALA A 3 -19.75 -13.33 -7.00
C ALA A 3 -19.21 -14.58 -7.71
N ASP A 4 -18.03 -15.03 -7.32
CA ASP A 4 -17.50 -16.31 -7.77
C ASP A 4 -18.53 -17.39 -7.41
N PRO A 5 -19.08 -18.14 -8.39
CA PRO A 5 -20.09 -19.15 -8.16
C PRO A 5 -19.54 -20.37 -7.41
N THR A 6 -18.22 -20.46 -7.21
CA THR A 6 -17.62 -21.57 -6.47
C THR A 6 -17.98 -21.51 -4.98
N PRO A 7 -18.46 -22.63 -4.41
CA PRO A 7 -18.81 -22.68 -3.00
C PRO A 7 -17.55 -22.49 -2.14
N ARG A 8 -17.65 -21.61 -1.14
CA ARG A 8 -16.54 -21.37 -0.21
C ARG A 8 -16.24 -22.64 0.58
N SER A 9 -14.99 -23.08 0.53
CA SER A 9 -14.49 -24.23 1.30
C SER A 9 -13.58 -23.76 2.44
N LEU A 10 -13.66 -24.42 3.59
CA LEU A 10 -12.70 -24.23 4.68
C LEU A 10 -11.29 -24.71 4.29
N PHE A 11 -11.19 -25.70 3.41
CA PHE A 11 -9.95 -26.26 2.91
C PHE A 11 -9.75 -25.87 1.44
N ALA A 12 -9.71 -24.57 1.18
CA ALA A 12 -9.48 -24.04 -0.16
C ALA A 12 -7.98 -24.13 -0.54
N GLY A 13 -7.71 -24.13 -1.85
CA GLY A 13 -6.35 -24.16 -2.38
C GLY A 13 -5.58 -22.85 -2.16
N ALA A 14 -4.28 -22.86 -2.51
CA ALA A 14 -3.39 -21.70 -2.35
C ALA A 14 -3.87 -20.44 -3.09
N GLN A 15 -4.57 -20.61 -4.21
CA GLN A 15 -5.16 -19.53 -5.00
C GLN A 15 -6.18 -18.74 -4.19
N ALA A 16 -6.98 -19.40 -3.35
CA ALA A 16 -7.95 -18.72 -2.49
C ALA A 16 -7.23 -17.86 -1.44
N LYS A 17 -6.11 -18.34 -0.88
CA LYS A 17 -5.28 -17.54 0.03
C LYS A 17 -4.74 -16.30 -0.69
N HIS A 18 -4.19 -16.46 -1.89
CA HIS A 18 -3.70 -15.34 -2.69
C HIS A 18 -4.79 -14.30 -2.97
N ALA A 19 -5.97 -14.76 -3.41
CA ALA A 19 -7.12 -13.90 -3.68
C ALA A 19 -7.52 -13.06 -2.46
N VAL A 20 -7.51 -13.63 -1.25
CA VAL A 20 -7.80 -12.88 -0.01
C VAL A 20 -6.81 -11.72 0.21
N TYR A 21 -5.52 -11.91 -0.04
CA TYR A 21 -4.54 -10.83 0.10
C TYR A 21 -4.70 -9.74 -0.97
N ILE A 22 -4.97 -10.15 -2.22
CA ILE A 22 -5.23 -9.21 -3.32
C ILE A 22 -6.50 -8.40 -3.04
N ASP A 23 -7.60 -9.04 -2.70
CA ASP A 23 -8.87 -8.39 -2.40
C ASP A 23 -8.71 -7.40 -1.24
N ARG A 24 -7.97 -7.78 -0.20
CA ARG A 24 -7.69 -6.90 0.94
C ARG A 24 -6.95 -5.63 0.51
N LEU A 25 -5.91 -5.75 -0.31
CA LEU A 25 -5.17 -4.60 -0.83
C LEU A 25 -6.04 -3.74 -1.75
N GLN A 26 -6.80 -4.35 -2.66
CA GLN A 26 -7.65 -3.63 -3.59
C GLN A 26 -8.76 -2.85 -2.87
N LEU A 27 -9.42 -3.44 -1.86
CA LEU A 27 -10.45 -2.77 -1.09
C LEU A 27 -9.93 -1.53 -0.36
N ILE A 28 -8.75 -1.62 0.25
CA ILE A 28 -8.14 -0.48 0.96
C ILE A 28 -7.66 0.58 -0.04
N SER A 29 -7.04 0.18 -1.16
CA SER A 29 -6.64 1.10 -2.24
C SER A 29 -7.83 1.88 -2.77
N GLN A 30 -8.96 1.20 -3.00
CA GLN A 30 -10.20 1.81 -3.44
C GLN A 30 -10.79 2.79 -2.40
N ARG A 31 -10.60 2.54 -1.10
CA ARG A 31 -11.00 3.47 -0.03
C ARG A 31 -10.08 4.69 0.01
N LEU A 32 -8.77 4.50 -0.07
CA LEU A 32 -7.78 5.59 -0.06
C LEU A 32 -7.96 6.54 -1.23
N ARG A 33 -8.15 6.03 -2.45
CA ARG A 33 -8.38 6.86 -3.66
C ARG A 33 -9.65 7.72 -3.60
N ARG A 34 -10.61 7.37 -2.74
CA ARG A 34 -11.83 8.17 -2.50
C ARG A 34 -11.63 9.23 -1.42
N ASN A 35 -10.59 9.10 -0.60
CA ASN A 35 -10.27 10.08 0.43
C ASN A 35 -9.60 11.29 -0.23
N ARG A 36 -10.10 12.49 0.09
CA ARG A 36 -9.65 13.76 -0.48
C ARG A 36 -8.15 14.02 -0.28
N SER A 37 -7.56 13.49 0.79
CA SER A 37 -6.11 13.62 1.05
C SER A 37 -5.25 12.94 -0.03
N PHE A 38 -5.80 11.95 -0.73
CA PHE A 38 -5.10 11.22 -1.79
C PHE A 38 -5.66 11.51 -3.19
N GLN A 39 -6.56 12.49 -3.32
CA GLN A 39 -7.08 12.92 -4.60
C GLN A 39 -6.13 13.97 -5.22
N GLN A 40 -5.95 13.87 -6.54
CA GLN A 40 -5.21 14.86 -7.30
C GLN A 40 -5.95 16.20 -7.20
N ASN A 41 -5.42 17.15 -6.44
CA ASN A 41 -5.96 18.51 -6.40
C ASN A 41 -5.58 19.24 -7.70
N TYR A 42 -6.49 19.27 -8.66
CA TYR A 42 -6.32 20.02 -9.92
C TYR A 42 -6.14 21.54 -9.72
N GLN A 43 -6.46 22.07 -8.52
CA GLN A 43 -6.35 23.50 -8.19
C GLN A 43 -4.93 23.95 -7.80
N LEU A 44 -3.98 23.02 -7.61
CA LEU A 44 -2.61 23.33 -7.17
C LEU A 44 -1.60 23.52 -8.33
N LEU A 45 -2.08 23.62 -9.57
CA LEU A 45 -1.23 23.91 -10.74
C LEU A 45 -0.80 25.38 -10.83
N SER A 46 -1.33 26.28 -9.99
CA SER A 46 -0.85 27.66 -9.89
C SER A 46 -0.27 27.94 -8.51
N SER A 47 0.97 28.42 -8.50
CA SER A 47 1.77 28.88 -7.36
C SER A 47 2.46 27.79 -6.52
N ASN A 48 3.71 28.10 -6.15
CA ASN A 48 4.73 27.31 -5.45
C ASN A 48 4.31 26.70 -4.10
N CYS A 49 3.25 25.91 -4.07
CA CYS A 49 2.88 25.16 -2.89
C CYS A 49 3.63 23.83 -2.92
N GLU A 50 4.59 23.66 -2.02
CA GLU A 50 5.13 22.34 -1.62
C GLU A 50 4.09 21.49 -0.87
N GLY A 51 2.80 21.72 -1.16
CA GLY A 51 1.69 20.92 -0.66
C GLY A 51 1.60 19.67 -1.52
N SER A 52 2.17 18.58 -1.04
CA SER A 52 2.14 17.26 -1.65
C SER A 52 0.73 16.97 -2.20
N SER A 53 0.57 17.02 -3.51
CA SER A 53 -0.54 16.31 -4.15
C SER A 53 -0.32 14.84 -3.81
N GLY A 54 -1.10 14.34 -2.84
CA GLY A 54 -0.89 13.04 -2.17
C GLY A 54 -1.26 11.86 -3.04
N GLN A 55 -0.85 11.86 -4.31
CA GLN A 55 -1.19 10.79 -5.22
C GLN A 55 -0.50 9.50 -4.80
N LEU A 56 -1.32 8.50 -4.54
CA LEU A 56 -0.84 7.16 -4.23
C LEU A 56 -0.05 6.61 -5.42
N THR A 57 1.17 6.18 -5.14
CA THR A 57 2.15 5.71 -6.11
C THR A 57 2.39 4.21 -5.89
N ASP A 58 2.51 3.44 -6.98
CA ASP A 58 2.80 1.99 -6.89
C ASP A 58 4.29 1.77 -6.59
N LEU A 59 4.64 0.72 -5.83
CA LEU A 59 6.03 0.49 -5.40
C LEU A 59 6.99 0.31 -6.58
N GLN A 60 6.56 -0.34 -7.66
CA GLN A 60 7.38 -0.53 -8.86
C GLN A 60 7.82 0.80 -9.49
N SER A 61 7.04 1.87 -9.36
CA SER A 61 7.39 3.18 -9.93
C SER A 61 8.43 3.94 -9.12
N LEU A 62 8.77 3.48 -7.90
CA LEU A 62 9.88 4.02 -7.12
C LEU A 62 11.25 3.63 -7.70
N ARG A 63 11.29 2.60 -8.57
CA ARG A 63 12.54 2.11 -9.13
C ARG A 63 13.23 3.20 -9.96
N GLY A 64 14.43 3.58 -9.54
CA GLY A 64 15.22 4.61 -10.22
C GLY A 64 14.85 6.05 -9.85
N VAL A 65 13.88 6.26 -8.97
CA VAL A 65 13.54 7.58 -8.43
C VAL A 65 14.42 7.86 -7.22
N VAL A 66 15.10 9.01 -7.22
CA VAL A 66 15.98 9.46 -6.13
C VAL A 66 15.63 10.90 -5.77
N GLY A 67 15.54 11.20 -4.48
CA GLY A 67 15.32 12.57 -3.97
C GLY A 67 13.89 13.10 -4.11
N ALA A 68 12.92 12.28 -4.53
CA ALA A 68 11.51 12.66 -4.57
C ALA A 68 10.71 12.01 -3.45
N SER A 69 9.86 12.78 -2.79
CA SER A 69 8.88 12.26 -1.84
C SER A 69 7.69 11.67 -2.58
N ARG A 70 7.30 10.45 -2.22
CA ARG A 70 6.16 9.71 -2.80
C ARG A 70 5.40 9.04 -1.67
N ILE A 71 4.08 9.01 -1.80
CA ILE A 71 3.20 8.29 -0.89
C ILE A 71 2.84 6.97 -1.53
N VAL A 72 3.08 5.87 -0.81
CA VAL A 72 2.88 4.50 -1.32
C VAL A 72 2.05 3.70 -0.36
N MET A 73 1.21 2.81 -0.88
CA MET A 73 0.42 1.92 -0.05
C MET A 73 1.04 0.52 -0.10
N GLY A 74 1.16 -0.13 1.05
CA GLY A 74 1.62 -1.51 1.10
C GLY A 74 1.30 -2.23 2.40
N CYS A 75 1.53 -3.54 2.39
CA CYS A 75 1.43 -4.41 3.54
C CYS A 75 2.81 -4.56 4.19
N ILE A 76 2.89 -4.41 5.51
CA ILE A 76 4.13 -4.63 6.26
C ILE A 76 4.38 -6.14 6.33
N SER A 77 5.53 -6.59 5.83
CA SER A 77 6.01 -7.97 5.93
C SER A 77 7.42 -8.02 6.54
N ARG A 78 7.92 -9.23 6.78
CA ARG A 78 9.31 -9.47 7.22
C ARG A 78 10.04 -10.23 6.13
N ALA A 79 11.29 -9.87 5.89
CA ALA A 79 12.19 -10.66 5.07
C ALA A 79 12.40 -12.07 5.69
N GLU A 80 12.88 -13.02 4.89
CA GLU A 80 13.09 -14.42 5.30
C GLU A 80 14.08 -14.55 6.48
N ASP A 81 15.03 -13.61 6.60
CA ASP A 81 15.97 -13.54 7.72
C ASP A 81 15.31 -13.08 9.04
N GLY A 82 14.05 -12.65 8.97
CA GLY A 82 13.25 -12.12 10.06
C GLY A 82 13.72 -10.76 10.58
N ARG A 83 14.84 -10.20 10.12
CA ARG A 83 15.42 -9.00 10.73
C ARG A 83 14.92 -7.72 10.08
N ARG A 84 14.66 -7.74 8.78
CA ARG A 84 14.28 -6.54 8.03
C ARG A 84 12.78 -6.49 7.79
N LEU A 85 12.21 -5.31 8.01
CA LEU A 85 10.85 -5.02 7.57
C LEU A 85 10.86 -4.75 6.08
N MET A 86 9.81 -5.22 5.42
CA MET A 86 9.56 -5.02 4.00
C MET A 86 8.16 -4.43 3.85
N LEU A 87 7.97 -3.66 2.79
CA LEU A 87 6.67 -3.15 2.38
C LEU A 87 6.32 -3.78 1.03
N GLU A 88 5.16 -4.44 0.96
CA GLU A 88 4.73 -5.20 -0.21
C GLU A 88 3.42 -4.66 -0.78
N ASP A 89 3.33 -4.60 -2.11
CA ASP A 89 2.10 -4.36 -2.84
C ASP A 89 1.92 -5.40 -3.95
N THR A 90 0.99 -5.18 -4.87
CA THR A 90 0.77 -6.09 -6.01
C THR A 90 1.86 -5.99 -7.08
N SER A 91 2.71 -4.97 -7.03
CA SER A 91 3.76 -4.67 -8.01
C SER A 91 5.15 -5.14 -7.58
N GLY A 92 5.40 -5.24 -6.27
CA GLY A 92 6.66 -5.71 -5.73
C GLY A 92 6.82 -5.53 -4.22
N SER A 93 8.08 -5.57 -3.77
CA SER A 93 8.47 -5.42 -2.37
C SER A 93 9.68 -4.49 -2.26
N VAL A 94 9.70 -3.65 -1.23
CA VAL A 94 10.81 -2.75 -0.92
C VAL A 94 11.23 -2.87 0.55
N PRO A 95 12.53 -2.80 0.87
CA PRO A 95 12.98 -2.72 2.27
C PRO A 95 12.46 -1.45 2.94
N LEU A 96 11.98 -1.60 4.17
CA LEU A 96 11.40 -0.50 4.95
C LEU A 96 12.33 -0.16 6.13
N ASP A 97 12.80 1.09 6.15
CA ASP A 97 13.48 1.68 7.31
C ASP A 97 12.53 2.63 8.02
N ILE A 98 12.21 2.32 9.27
CA ILE A 98 11.31 3.11 10.13
C ILE A 98 12.04 3.79 11.29
N SER A 99 13.38 3.81 11.29
CA SER A 99 14.19 4.36 12.39
C SER A 99 13.90 5.84 12.68
N GLN A 100 13.48 6.60 11.67
CA GLN A 100 13.12 8.02 11.74
C GLN A 100 11.64 8.27 11.40
N ALA A 101 10.81 7.24 11.39
CA ALA A 101 9.41 7.38 11.02
C ALA A 101 8.58 7.93 12.19
N GLU A 102 7.81 8.98 11.94
CA GLU A 102 6.74 9.40 12.82
C GLU A 102 5.49 8.55 12.55
N THR A 103 4.85 8.08 13.62
CA THR A 103 3.65 7.25 13.50
C THR A 103 2.45 7.98 14.07
N THR A 104 1.33 7.87 13.36
CA THR A 104 0.03 8.31 13.87
C THR A 104 -0.44 7.39 14.99
N ALA A 105 -1.43 7.83 15.79
CA ALA A 105 -2.06 6.97 16.78
C ALA A 105 -2.63 5.69 16.13
N GLY A 106 -2.16 4.53 16.59
CA GLY A 106 -2.56 3.23 16.05
C GLY A 106 -1.65 2.10 16.53
N PHE A 107 -2.03 0.87 16.20
CA PHE A 107 -1.21 -0.32 16.44
C PHE A 107 -0.82 -0.95 15.12
N PHE A 108 0.45 -0.82 14.75
CA PHE A 108 0.99 -1.32 13.48
C PHE A 108 1.74 -2.62 13.70
N THR A 109 1.34 -3.66 12.98
CA THR A 109 1.96 -4.99 13.03
C THR A 109 2.32 -5.50 11.64
N VAL A 110 3.11 -6.57 11.60
CA VAL A 110 3.21 -7.41 10.40
C VAL A 110 1.80 -7.82 9.94
N GLY A 111 1.55 -7.72 8.63
CA GLY A 111 0.24 -7.92 8.02
C GLY A 111 -0.67 -6.68 8.05
N SER A 112 -0.24 -5.54 8.61
CA SER A 112 -0.97 -4.27 8.52
C SER A 112 -0.75 -3.62 7.17
N VAL A 113 -1.79 -2.96 6.66
CA VAL A 113 -1.70 -2.18 5.41
C VAL A 113 -1.61 -0.72 5.77
N VAL A 114 -0.57 -0.04 5.27
CA VAL A 114 -0.19 1.33 5.63
C VAL A 114 0.07 2.18 4.38
N THR A 115 0.14 3.50 4.56
CA THR A 115 0.47 4.51 3.55
C THR A 115 1.62 5.39 4.02
#